data_AF-A0A5A9XIR3-F1
#
_entry.id   AF-A0A5A9XIR3-F1
#
_cell.length_a   1.000
_cell.length_b   1.000
_cell.length_c   1.000
_cell.angle_alpha   90.00
_cell.angle_beta   90.00
_cell.angle_gamma   90.00
#
_symmetry.space_group_name_H-M   'P 1'
#
loop_
_entity.id
_entity.type
_entity.pdbx_description
1 polymer ?
#
loop_
_entity_poly.entity_id
_entity_poly.type
_entity_poly.pdbx_seq_one_letter_code
_entity_poly.pdbx_strand_id
1 'polypeptide(L)'
;MHNSKSSAIIDGVLKFQQQLTLCVLIAHALAFLLLVGIIMYEIIIRYFGYSTVLSVEFSGYMMATLVSWSACYSLFEKAHVRIDILYQRQRPIIKSILDAVSMICFASVAIAVAWSAMNLAVDSWEFKDVSSSILRVPLWIPQISWALGFLWLAVCSVTLSLRILLALKPHHREEISLLAGATDETFV
;
A
#
# COMPACT_ATOMS: atom_id res chain seq x y z
N MET A 1 20.81 -9.62 25.69
CA MET A 1 20.42 -10.85 24.96
C MET A 1 18.91 -10.97 24.64
N HIS A 2 18.00 -10.22 25.26
CA HIS A 2 16.54 -10.37 25.00
C HIS A 2 16.04 -9.74 23.67
N ASN A 3 16.77 -8.78 23.08
CA ASN A 3 16.29 -7.98 21.94
C ASN A 3 16.49 -8.62 20.54
N SER A 4 17.38 -9.61 20.42
CA SER A 4 17.74 -10.23 19.12
C SER A 4 16.67 -11.16 18.58
N LYS A 5 15.95 -11.88 19.45
CA LYS A 5 14.85 -12.77 19.01
C LYS A 5 13.64 -11.97 18.54
N SER A 6 13.28 -10.88 19.24
CA SER A 6 12.13 -10.05 18.89
C SER A 6 12.32 -9.31 17.55
N SER A 7 13.53 -8.84 17.25
CA SER A 7 13.81 -8.21 15.94
C SER A 7 13.75 -9.22 14.79
N ALA A 8 14.30 -10.42 14.99
CA ALA A 8 14.30 -11.47 13.96
C ALA A 8 12.87 -11.93 13.60
N ILE A 9 11.96 -12.02 14.57
CA ILE A 9 10.55 -12.36 14.33
C ILE A 9 9.88 -11.28 13.48
N ILE A 10 10.07 -10.01 13.83
CA ILE A 10 9.44 -8.89 13.10
C ILE A 10 10.00 -8.77 11.69
N ASP A 11 11.30 -8.99 11.50
CA ASP A 11 11.91 -9.00 10.17
C ASP A 11 11.36 -10.15 9.31
N GLY A 12 11.09 -11.32 9.92
CA GLY A 12 10.39 -12.42 9.27
C GLY A 12 8.97 -12.04 8.84
N VAL A 13 8.22 -11.37 9.73
CA VAL A 13 6.86 -10.89 9.43
C VAL A 13 6.87 -9.84 8.31
N LEU A 14 7.79 -8.88 8.33
CA LEU A 14 7.91 -7.85 7.29
C LEU A 14 8.24 -8.45 5.92
N LYS A 15 9.17 -9.42 5.86
CA LYS A 15 9.48 -10.14 4.62
C LYS A 15 8.26 -10.90 4.10
N PHE A 16 7.53 -11.58 4.98
CA PHE A 16 6.30 -12.26 4.62
C PHE A 16 5.24 -11.28 4.09
N GLN A 17 5.04 -10.14 4.77
CA GLN A 17 4.11 -9.10 4.33
C GLN A 17 4.50 -8.54 2.94
N GLN A 18 5.79 -8.30 2.72
CA GLN A 18 6.30 -7.80 1.43
C GLN A 18 6.09 -8.83 0.31
N GLN A 19 6.42 -10.09 0.54
CA GLN A 19 6.21 -11.17 -0.44
C GLN A 19 4.73 -11.36 -0.77
N LEU A 20 3.86 -11.36 0.23
CA LEU A 20 2.42 -11.46 0.02
C LEU A 20 1.90 -10.27 -0.81
N THR A 21 2.32 -9.06 -0.45
CA THR A 21 1.95 -7.84 -1.18
C THR A 21 2.39 -7.91 -2.64
N LEU A 22 3.62 -8.38 -2.89
CA LEU A 22 4.15 -8.58 -4.24
C LEU A 22 3.35 -9.60 -5.05
N CYS A 23 3.03 -10.76 -4.47
CA CYS A 23 2.23 -11.78 -5.15
C CYS A 23 0.84 -11.25 -5.53
N VAL A 24 0.20 -10.53 -4.60
CA VAL A 24 -1.11 -9.92 -4.85
C VAL A 24 -1.03 -8.83 -5.91
N LEU A 25 0.03 -8.01 -5.91
CA LEU A 25 0.23 -6.95 -6.89
C LEU A 25 0.48 -7.51 -8.29
N ILE A 26 1.28 -8.58 -8.42
CA ILE A 26 1.51 -9.27 -9.70
C ILE A 26 0.20 -9.85 -10.23
N ALA A 27 -0.60 -10.50 -9.37
CA ALA A 27 -1.91 -11.02 -9.75
C ALA A 27 -2.84 -9.90 -10.27
N HIS A 28 -2.91 -8.77 -9.57
CA HIS A 28 -3.70 -7.61 -10.02
C HIS A 28 -3.16 -7.01 -11.31
N ALA A 29 -1.84 -6.91 -11.48
CA ALA A 29 -1.23 -6.40 -12.71
C ALA A 29 -1.55 -7.28 -13.93
N LEU A 30 -1.49 -8.60 -13.77
CA LEU A 30 -1.88 -9.56 -14.82
C LEU A 30 -3.38 -9.45 -15.15
N ALA A 31 -4.24 -9.35 -14.13
CA ALA A 31 -5.67 -9.13 -14.33
C ALA A 31 -5.92 -7.82 -15.08
N PHE A 32 -5.22 -6.74 -14.70
CA PHE A 32 -5.32 -5.43 -15.34
C PHE A 32 -4.88 -5.46 -16.80
N LEU A 33 -3.81 -6.19 -17.11
CA LEU A 33 -3.36 -6.40 -18.49
C LEU A 33 -4.43 -7.13 -19.33
N LEU A 34 -5.07 -8.15 -18.77
CA LEU A 34 -6.17 -8.86 -19.42
C LEU A 34 -7.36 -7.94 -19.68
N LEU A 35 -7.71 -7.08 -18.71
CA LEU A 35 -8.76 -6.07 -18.86
C LEU A 35 -8.44 -5.06 -19.97
N VAL A 36 -7.18 -4.60 -20.08
CA VAL A 36 -6.75 -3.74 -21.20
C VAL A 36 -6.99 -4.45 -22.54
N GLY A 37 -6.70 -5.75 -22.63
CA GLY A 37 -7.03 -6.57 -23.79
C GLY A 37 -8.53 -6.59 -24.12
N ILE A 38 -9.38 -6.73 -23.10
CA ILE A 38 -10.85 -6.68 -23.25
C ILE A 38 -11.31 -5.31 -23.76
N ILE A 39 -10.76 -4.22 -23.22
CA ILE A 39 -11.07 -2.85 -23.67
C ILE A 39 -10.67 -2.67 -25.13
N MET A 40 -9.48 -3.13 -25.52
CA MET A 40 -9.02 -3.05 -26.91
C MET A 40 -9.93 -3.83 -27.85
N TYR A 41 -10.33 -5.05 -27.45
CA TYR A 41 -11.32 -5.84 -28.19
C TYR A 41 -12.65 -5.10 -28.31
N GLU A 42 -13.13 -4.46 -27.24
CA GLU A 42 -14.37 -3.69 -27.25
C GLU A 42 -14.29 -2.50 -28.22
N ILE A 43 -13.17 -1.79 -28.24
CA ILE A 43 -12.94 -0.68 -29.17
C ILE A 43 -13.03 -1.19 -30.62
N ILE A 44 -12.51 -2.38 -30.93
CA ILE A 44 -12.59 -2.97 -32.28
C ILE A 44 -14.04 -3.29 -32.65
N ILE A 45 -14.79 -4.00 -31.81
CA ILE A 45 -16.19 -4.36 -32.11
C ILE A 45 -17.11 -3.15 -32.18
N ARG A 46 -16.75 -2.04 -31.53
CA ARG A 46 -17.47 -0.77 -31.59
C ARG A 46 -17.50 -0.19 -33.01
N TYR A 47 -16.45 -0.40 -33.80
CA TYR A 47 -16.47 -0.05 -35.23
C TYR A 47 -17.50 -0.85 -36.04
N PHE A 48 -17.91 -2.02 -35.55
CA PHE A 48 -18.94 -2.87 -36.15
C PHE A 48 -20.35 -2.61 -35.56
N GLY A 49 -20.51 -1.57 -34.73
CA GLY A 49 -21.80 -1.16 -34.17
C GLY A 49 -22.21 -1.86 -32.87
N TYR A 50 -21.35 -2.68 -32.28
CA TYR A 50 -21.61 -3.34 -30.98
C TYR A 50 -20.83 -2.64 -29.87
N SER A 51 -21.48 -2.26 -28.76
CA SER A 51 -20.80 -1.62 -27.62
C SER A 51 -21.28 -2.20 -26.30
N THR A 52 -20.35 -2.42 -25.37
CA THR A 52 -20.65 -2.96 -24.02
C THR A 52 -20.16 -1.96 -22.98
N VAL A 53 -21.06 -1.26 -22.29
CA VAL A 53 -20.70 -0.28 -21.23
C VAL A 53 -19.92 -0.91 -20.05
N LEU A 54 -19.89 -2.24 -20.01
CA LEU A 54 -19.20 -3.09 -19.05
C LEU A 54 -17.72 -2.72 -18.82
N SER A 55 -16.90 -2.58 -19.87
CA SER A 55 -15.44 -2.54 -19.65
C SER A 55 -14.97 -1.28 -18.93
N VAL A 56 -15.66 -0.14 -19.14
CA VAL A 56 -15.33 1.14 -18.49
C VAL A 56 -15.55 1.06 -16.98
N GLU A 57 -16.69 0.56 -16.52
CA GLU A 57 -16.96 0.39 -15.07
C GLU A 57 -15.97 -0.55 -14.39
N PHE A 58 -15.76 -1.73 -14.99
CA PHE A 58 -14.85 -2.72 -14.42
C PHE A 58 -13.40 -2.20 -14.38
N SER A 59 -12.98 -1.41 -15.36
CA SER A 59 -11.68 -0.75 -15.34
C SER A 59 -11.50 0.23 -14.19
N GLY A 60 -12.53 1.02 -13.87
CA GLY A 60 -12.51 1.90 -12.71
C GLY A 60 -12.37 1.12 -11.40
N TYR A 61 -13.12 0.03 -11.26
CA TYR A 61 -13.07 -0.82 -10.05
C TYR A 61 -11.74 -1.54 -9.88
N MET A 62 -11.17 -2.06 -10.97
CA MET A 62 -9.85 -2.69 -10.94
C MET A 62 -8.75 -1.67 -10.67
N MET A 63 -8.84 -0.47 -11.22
CA MET A 63 -7.87 0.59 -10.95
C MET A 63 -7.90 1.02 -9.48
N ALA A 64 -9.09 1.23 -8.91
CA ALA A 64 -9.23 1.55 -7.49
C ALA A 64 -8.60 0.46 -6.59
N THR A 65 -8.87 -0.81 -6.89
CA THR A 65 -8.25 -1.93 -6.18
C THR A 65 -6.73 -1.90 -6.34
N LEU A 66 -6.22 -1.84 -7.57
CA LEU A 66 -4.78 -1.83 -7.85
C LEU A 66 -4.05 -0.72 -7.10
N VAL A 67 -4.60 0.50 -7.08
CA VAL A 67 -4.01 1.65 -6.37
C VAL A 67 -3.95 1.43 -4.86
N SER A 68 -5.03 0.92 -4.27
CA SER A 68 -5.06 0.66 -2.82
C SER A 68 -4.01 -0.37 -2.37
N TRP A 69 -3.81 -1.43 -3.18
CA TRP A 69 -2.82 -2.48 -2.89
C TRP A 69 -1.39 -2.04 -3.22
N SER A 70 -1.20 -1.24 -4.27
CA SER A 70 0.13 -0.71 -4.63
C SER A 70 0.67 0.28 -3.61
N ALA A 71 -0.20 1.04 -2.94
CA ALA A 71 0.19 1.90 -1.83
C ALA A 71 0.90 1.12 -0.71
N CYS A 72 0.48 -0.13 -0.45
CA CYS A 72 1.15 -0.99 0.52
C CYS A 72 2.55 -1.41 0.06
N TYR A 73 2.75 -1.65 -1.23
CA TYR A 73 4.08 -1.98 -1.76
C TYR A 73 5.01 -0.77 -1.69
N SER A 74 4.51 0.42 -2.01
CA SER A 74 5.26 1.69 -1.94
C SER A 74 5.78 2.00 -0.53
N LEU A 75 5.03 1.62 0.52
CA LEU A 75 5.47 1.69 1.92
C LEU A 75 6.77 0.90 2.16
N PHE A 76 6.93 -0.28 1.54
CA PHE A 76 8.14 -1.10 1.69
C PHE A 76 9.34 -0.57 0.89
N GLU A 77 9.10 0.08 -0.26
CA GLU A 77 10.16 0.72 -1.05
C GLU A 77 10.68 2.02 -0.43
N LYS A 78 10.15 2.42 0.74
CA LYS A 78 10.58 3.61 1.49
C LYS A 78 10.48 4.89 0.66
N ALA A 79 9.53 4.94 -0.25
CA ALA A 79 9.22 6.11 -1.07
C ALA A 79 8.58 7.28 -0.27
N HIS A 80 8.59 7.22 1.06
CA HIS A 80 8.20 8.34 1.90
C HIS A 80 9.18 9.49 1.70
N VAL A 81 8.65 10.67 1.37
CA VAL A 81 9.42 11.90 1.26
C VAL A 81 10.02 12.21 2.64
N ARG A 82 11.28 11.82 2.82
CA ARG A 82 12.11 12.26 3.94
C ARG A 82 12.51 13.69 3.65
N ILE A 83 12.42 14.58 4.65
CA ILE A 83 12.86 15.96 4.49
C ILE A 83 14.39 15.98 4.59
N ASP A 84 15.10 15.52 3.56
CA ASP A 84 16.56 15.34 3.56
C ASP A 84 17.33 16.60 3.98
N ILE A 85 16.78 17.78 3.68
CA ILE A 85 17.35 19.09 4.05
C ILE A 85 17.46 19.25 5.58
N LEU A 86 16.52 18.71 6.34
CA LEU A 86 16.55 18.74 7.81
C LEU A 86 17.50 17.66 8.39
N TYR A 87 17.81 16.62 7.62
CA TYR A 87 18.65 15.49 8.06
C TYR A 87 20.15 15.78 7.95
N GLN A 88 20.60 16.62 7.02
CA GLN A 88 22.05 16.81 6.80
C GLN A 88 22.80 17.43 7.98
N ARG A 89 22.12 18.12 8.91
CA ARG A 89 22.76 18.88 10.01
C ARG A 89 22.43 18.39 11.43
N GLN A 90 21.66 17.31 11.58
CA GLN A 90 21.11 16.86 12.86
C GLN A 90 21.84 15.63 13.44
N ARG A 91 21.88 15.53 14.78
CA ARG A 91 22.45 14.36 15.48
C ARG A 91 21.67 13.08 15.14
N PRO A 92 22.33 11.90 15.07
CA PRO A 92 21.71 10.64 14.66
C PRO A 92 20.50 10.23 15.52
N ILE A 93 20.43 10.67 16.78
CA ILE A 93 19.29 10.42 17.67
C ILE A 93 18.03 11.18 17.23
N ILE A 94 18.19 12.44 16.80
CA ILE A 94 17.06 13.27 16.36
C ILE A 94 16.47 12.72 15.06
N LYS A 95 17.31 12.19 14.18
CA LYS A 95 16.89 11.50 12.94
C LYS A 95 15.98 10.31 13.25
N SER A 96 16.42 9.41 14.14
CA SER A 96 15.64 8.23 14.50
C SER A 96 14.29 8.58 15.14
N ILE A 97 14.25 9.62 15.98
CA ILE A 97 12.98 10.10 16.58
C ILE A 97 12.06 10.66 15.50
N LEU A 98 12.58 11.47 14.57
CA LEU A 98 11.78 12.05 13.50
C LEU A 98 11.22 10.99 12.55
N ASP A 99 12.02 9.96 12.22
CA ASP A 99 11.58 8.79 11.45
C ASP A 99 10.45 8.03 12.18
N ALA A 100 10.60 7.81 13.49
CA ALA A 100 9.59 7.14 14.30
C ALA A 100 8.27 7.93 14.36
N VAL A 101 8.34 9.25 14.57
CA VAL A 101 7.16 10.12 14.60
C VAL A 101 6.47 10.14 13.23
N SER A 102 7.24 10.30 12.15
CA SER A 102 6.70 10.27 10.78
C SER A 102 5.95 8.98 10.49
N MET A 103 6.55 7.84 10.83
CA MET A 103 5.92 6.53 10.59
C MET A 103 4.66 6.32 11.45
N ILE A 104 4.67 6.76 12.71
CA ILE A 104 3.48 6.68 13.58
C ILE A 104 2.35 7.57 13.05
N CYS A 105 2.66 8.78 12.61
CA CYS A 105 1.69 9.68 11.97
C CYS A 105 1.11 9.03 10.71
N PHE A 106 1.96 8.45 9.85
CA PHE A 106 1.52 7.73 8.65
C PHE A 106 0.61 6.54 9.01
N ALA A 107 1.00 5.71 9.99
CA ALA A 107 0.20 4.58 10.43
C ALA A 107 -1.16 5.03 10.98
N SER A 108 -1.21 6.14 11.70
CA SER A 108 -2.47 6.71 12.22
C SER A 108 -3.42 7.11 11.09
N VAL A 109 -2.90 7.76 10.05
CA VAL A 109 -3.68 8.12 8.85
C VAL A 109 -4.11 6.87 8.10
N ALA A 110 -3.22 5.89 7.92
CA ALA A 110 -3.55 4.63 7.25
C ALA A 110 -4.68 3.88 7.96
N ILE A 111 -4.67 3.82 9.30
CA ILE A 111 -5.74 3.24 10.10
C ILE A 111 -7.06 4.01 9.90
N ALA A 112 -7.03 5.34 9.94
CA ALA A 112 -8.23 6.16 9.74
C ALA A 112 -8.84 5.98 8.34
N VAL A 113 -8.00 5.88 7.31
CA VAL A 113 -8.42 5.59 5.93
C VAL A 113 -9.01 4.18 5.84
N ALA A 114 -8.35 3.17 6.40
CA ALA A 114 -8.86 1.80 6.41
C ALA A 114 -10.22 1.69 7.12
N TRP A 115 -10.36 2.37 8.26
CA TRP A 115 -11.63 2.42 8.99
C TRP A 115 -12.74 3.05 8.17
N SER A 116 -12.48 4.21 7.56
CA SER A 116 -13.45 4.92 6.73
C SER A 116 -13.82 4.13 5.47
N ALA A 117 -12.84 3.47 4.85
CA ALA A 117 -13.03 2.61 3.69
C ALA A 117 -13.95 1.42 3.99
N MET A 118 -13.72 0.75 5.13
CA MET A 118 -14.55 -0.38 5.55
C MET A 118 -15.96 0.05 5.91
N ASN A 119 -16.13 1.18 6.62
CA ASN A 119 -17.46 1.72 6.90
C ASN A 119 -18.21 2.06 5.62
N LEU A 120 -17.55 2.68 4.64
CA LEU A 120 -18.20 2.98 3.35
C LEU A 120 -18.71 1.70 2.66
N ALA A 121 -17.93 0.61 2.70
CA ALA A 121 -18.34 -0.67 2.13
C ALA A 121 -19.52 -1.31 2.89
N VAL A 122 -19.55 -1.17 4.21
CA VAL A 122 -20.65 -1.63 5.06
C VAL A 122 -21.91 -0.80 4.81
N ASP A 123 -21.80 0.53 4.80
CA ASP A 123 -22.91 1.44 4.53
C ASP A 123 -23.53 1.13 3.16
N SER A 124 -22.72 0.99 2.11
CA SER A 124 -23.23 0.64 0.78
C SER A 124 -23.85 -0.75 0.71
N TRP A 125 -23.46 -1.69 1.58
CA TRP A 125 -24.15 -2.98 1.71
C TRP A 125 -25.51 -2.82 2.39
N GLU A 126 -25.59 -2.06 3.48
CA GLU A 126 -26.82 -1.81 4.25
C GLU A 126 -27.85 -1.01 3.44
N PHE A 127 -27.43 0.05 2.77
CA PHE A 127 -28.28 0.90 1.93
C PHE A 127 -28.56 0.30 0.55
N LYS A 128 -27.95 -0.85 0.22
CA LYS A 128 -28.04 -1.54 -1.08
C LYS A 128 -27.70 -0.60 -2.24
N ASP A 129 -26.63 0.17 -2.08
CA ASP A 129 -26.17 1.10 -3.09
C ASP A 129 -25.72 0.35 -4.35
N VAL A 130 -26.14 0.87 -5.50
CA VAL A 130 -25.80 0.34 -6.82
C VAL A 130 -25.13 1.41 -7.66
N SER A 131 -24.27 0.97 -8.59
CA SER A 131 -23.62 1.89 -9.53
C SER A 131 -24.67 2.67 -10.33
N SER A 132 -24.40 3.96 -10.58
CA SER A 132 -25.28 4.83 -11.38
C SER A 132 -25.33 4.47 -12.87
N SER A 133 -24.67 3.38 -13.25
CA SER A 133 -24.60 2.92 -14.61
C SER A 133 -25.70 1.89 -14.92
N ILE A 134 -25.77 1.50 -16.20
CA ILE A 134 -26.77 0.59 -16.75
C ILE A 134 -26.73 -0.78 -16.04
N LEU A 135 -25.54 -1.21 -15.60
CA LEU A 135 -25.32 -2.52 -14.96
C LEU A 135 -25.80 -2.59 -13.51
N ARG A 136 -25.98 -1.44 -12.85
CA ARG A 136 -26.42 -1.34 -11.44
C ARG A 136 -25.68 -2.32 -10.54
N VAL A 137 -24.35 -2.34 -10.64
CA VAL A 137 -23.52 -3.27 -9.86
C VAL A 137 -23.60 -2.87 -8.39
N PRO A 138 -23.84 -3.81 -7.46
CA PRO A 138 -23.80 -3.53 -6.02
C PRO A 138 -22.42 -2.98 -5.63
N LEU A 139 -22.37 -1.75 -5.08
CA LEU A 139 -21.12 -1.02 -4.88
C LEU A 139 -20.23 -1.62 -3.78
N TRP A 140 -20.82 -2.32 -2.81
CA TRP A 140 -20.08 -2.99 -1.74
C TRP A 140 -19.05 -3.99 -2.29
N ILE A 141 -19.30 -4.62 -3.45
CA ILE A 141 -18.39 -5.62 -4.05
C ILE A 141 -17.04 -4.96 -4.44
N PRO A 142 -17.00 -3.95 -5.33
CA PRO A 142 -15.75 -3.27 -5.63
C PRO A 142 -15.20 -2.53 -4.41
N GLN A 143 -16.05 -2.02 -3.52
CA GLN A 143 -15.62 -1.29 -2.32
C GLN A 143 -14.83 -2.15 -1.33
N ILE A 144 -15.29 -3.35 -1.03
CA ILE A 144 -14.55 -4.27 -0.15
C ILE A 144 -13.17 -4.59 -0.74
N SER A 145 -13.07 -4.76 -2.07
CA SER A 145 -11.82 -5.11 -2.74
C SER A 145 -10.71 -4.08 -2.49
N TRP A 146 -11.00 -2.78 -2.62
CA TRP A 146 -10.02 -1.73 -2.34
C TRP A 146 -9.92 -1.38 -0.85
N ALA A 147 -11.00 -1.56 -0.06
CA ALA A 147 -10.96 -1.38 1.39
C ALA A 147 -10.01 -2.39 2.07
N LEU A 148 -9.96 -3.63 1.59
CA LEU A 148 -9.00 -4.64 2.03
C LEU A 148 -7.54 -4.22 1.74
N GLY A 149 -7.30 -3.54 0.62
CA GLY A 149 -5.98 -2.98 0.30
C GLY A 149 -5.54 -1.94 1.33
N PHE A 150 -6.44 -1.03 1.72
CA PHE A 150 -6.17 -0.05 2.78
C PHE A 150 -6.03 -0.67 4.17
N LEU A 151 -6.82 -1.69 4.49
CA LEU A 151 -6.66 -2.46 5.72
C LEU A 151 -5.28 -3.12 5.78
N TRP A 152 -4.84 -3.71 4.68
CA TRP A 152 -3.52 -4.31 4.58
C TRP A 152 -2.39 -3.27 4.73
N LEU A 153 -2.54 -2.09 4.09
CA LEU A 153 -1.64 -0.95 4.28
C LEU A 153 -1.54 -0.53 5.77
N ALA A 154 -2.67 -0.46 6.47
CA ALA A 154 -2.68 -0.15 7.90
C ALA A 154 -1.89 -1.19 8.70
N VAL A 155 -2.10 -2.49 8.46
CA VAL A 155 -1.36 -3.56 9.13
C VAL A 155 0.15 -3.46 8.86
N CYS A 156 0.56 -3.26 7.60
CA CYS A 156 1.97 -3.10 7.25
C CYS A 156 2.61 -1.86 7.88
N SER A 157 1.88 -0.74 7.92
CA SER A 157 2.37 0.51 8.54
C SER A 157 2.59 0.37 10.05
N VAL A 158 1.74 -0.39 10.74
CA VAL A 158 1.87 -0.68 12.17
C VAL A 158 3.08 -1.58 12.43
N THR A 159 3.25 -2.66 11.67
CA THR A 159 4.43 -3.55 11.81
C THR A 159 5.72 -2.78 11.58
N LEU A 160 5.77 -1.91 10.58
CA LEU A 160 6.94 -1.11 10.27
C LEU A 160 7.23 -0.06 11.36
N SER A 161 6.18 0.61 11.87
CA SER A 161 6.28 1.51 13.02
C SER A 161 6.87 0.80 14.25
N LEU A 162 6.37 -0.40 14.56
CA LEU A 162 6.87 -1.20 15.67
C LEU A 162 8.35 -1.57 15.49
N ARG A 163 8.76 -1.93 14.27
CA ARG A 163 10.17 -2.24 13.97
C ARG A 163 11.07 -1.04 14.21
N ILE A 164 10.66 0.16 13.78
CA ILE A 164 11.41 1.41 13.99
C ILE A 164 11.52 1.73 15.48
N LEU A 165 10.42 1.61 16.23
CA LEU A 165 10.40 1.84 17.68
C LEU A 165 11.34 0.88 18.44
N LEU A 166 11.40 -0.39 18.03
CA LEU A 166 12.31 -1.37 18.64
C LEU A 166 13.78 -1.15 18.25
N ALA A 167 14.02 -0.59 17.05
CA ALA A 167 15.35 -0.22 16.57
C ALA A 167 15.89 1.08 17.21
N LEU A 168 15.04 1.86 17.91
CA LEU A 168 15.44 3.10 18.60
C LEU A 168 16.41 2.86 19.78
N LYS A 169 16.71 1.61 20.16
CA LYS A 169 17.66 1.28 21.22
C LYS A 169 19.13 1.37 20.77
N PRO A 170 20.05 1.84 21.64
CA PRO A 170 21.25 2.56 21.21
C PRO A 170 22.47 1.66 20.91
N HIS A 171 22.33 0.60 20.11
CA HIS A 171 23.49 -0.28 19.84
C HIS A 171 23.68 -0.88 18.44
N HIS A 172 22.91 -0.52 17.41
CA HIS A 172 23.20 -0.93 16.02
C HIS A 172 23.07 0.28 15.08
N ARG A 173 24.07 1.16 15.11
CA ARG A 173 24.11 2.39 14.30
C ARG A 173 24.47 2.14 12.83
N GLU A 174 25.11 1.02 12.51
CA GLU A 174 25.48 0.63 11.13
C GLU A 174 24.39 -0.18 10.39
N GLU A 175 23.54 -0.91 11.12
CA GLU A 175 22.46 -1.69 10.50
C GLU A 175 21.31 -0.79 10.01
N ILE A 176 21.12 0.36 10.67
CA ILE A 176 20.11 1.37 10.29
C ILE A 176 20.49 2.07 8.98
N SER A 177 21.77 2.34 8.70
CA SER A 177 22.20 2.96 7.43
C SER A 177 22.06 2.03 6.23
N LEU A 178 22.38 0.74 6.42
CA LEU A 178 22.21 -0.30 5.41
C LEU A 178 20.73 -0.61 5.14
N LEU A 179 19.90 -0.65 6.18
CA LEU A 179 18.45 -0.81 6.00
C LEU A 179 17.84 0.48 5.42
N ALA A 180 18.28 1.69 5.80
CA ALA A 180 17.69 2.97 5.37
C ALA A 180 18.06 3.43 3.96
N GLY A 181 18.89 2.68 3.23
CA GLY A 181 19.21 2.93 1.82
C GLY A 181 20.39 3.86 1.58
N ALA A 182 21.34 3.99 2.51
CA ALA A 182 22.63 4.60 2.20
C ALA A 182 23.50 3.57 1.48
N THR A 183 23.26 3.36 0.18
CA THR A 183 24.35 2.96 -0.70
C THR A 183 25.33 4.12 -0.72
N ASP A 184 26.54 3.88 -0.26
CA ASP A 184 27.69 4.74 -0.52
C ASP A 184 27.82 4.88 -2.05
N GLU A 185 27.18 5.90 -2.62
CA GLU A 185 27.61 6.43 -3.90
C GLU A 185 28.82 7.33 -3.64
N THR A 186 29.95 6.68 -3.35
CA THR A 186 31.27 7.26 -3.59
C THR A 186 31.44 7.37 -5.10
N PHE A 187 31.03 8.51 -5.67
CA PHE A 187 31.45 8.90 -7.00
C PHE A 187 32.91 9.35 -6.96
N VAL A 188 33.77 8.48 -7.50
CA VAL A 188 34.93 8.86 -8.31
C VAL A 188 34.46 9.58 -9.56
#